data_AF-A0A917IF20-F1
#
_entry.id   AF-A0A917IF20-F1
#
_cell.length_a   1.000
_cell.length_b   1.000
_cell.length_c   1.000
_cell.angle_alpha   90.00
_cell.angle_beta   90.00
_cell.angle_gamma   90.00
#
_symmetry.space_group_name_H-M   'P 1'
#
loop_
_entity.id
_entity.type
_entity.pdbx_description
1 polymer ?
#
loop_
_entity_poly.entity_id
_entity_poly.type
_entity_poly.pdbx_seq_one_letter_code
_entity_poly.pdbx_strand_id
1 'polypeptide(L)'
;MYYDPYYDTSFIAFIFAMLGFLVLLAIAFYVISSFFMMKLFDKAGVQGRWRAWVPVYNQMIFFKLGDLSPWLVLYAIGGSIVLAWIPILNVFAGLFSLALWVFSAIAAYRIGLKLQKEGAWVVLYIFLSLVWLGIVAFDRSRWNTAVPRAGWADNGFLGDRTVWDGVPTQVTAQPGYGQGYGQPYGQEGYGQQQGYPQGYPQQGHPQAGYPQQGYPQQDASQAGYPGQSYPGQSYPAGYPQAGQQPPSAPGAPTPPAAPDAPTQPPAAPEPPAAPEPPSTEPPSEPRQP
;
A
#
# COMPACT_ATOMS: atom_id res chain seq x y z
N MET A 1 -47.28 32.70 34.38
CA MET A 1 -46.25 32.74 33.33
C MET A 1 -46.98 32.63 32.01
N TYR A 2 -46.95 33.66 31.17
CA TYR A 2 -47.64 33.66 29.89
C TYR A 2 -46.80 32.84 28.90
N TYR A 3 -47.34 31.73 28.42
CA TYR A 3 -46.72 30.93 27.36
C TYR A 3 -46.92 31.69 26.05
N ASP A 4 -45.84 32.16 25.43
CA ASP A 4 -45.90 32.84 24.13
C ASP A 4 -45.60 31.81 23.02
N PRO A 5 -46.63 31.22 22.40
CA PRO A 5 -46.45 30.21 21.36
C PRO A 5 -45.70 30.75 20.12
N TYR A 6 -45.65 32.08 19.91
CA TYR A 6 -44.93 32.67 18.79
C TYR A 6 -43.42 32.69 19.03
N TYR A 7 -42.98 32.89 20.27
CA TYR A 7 -41.57 32.79 20.65
C TYR A 7 -41.05 31.36 20.48
N ASP A 8 -41.81 30.37 20.94
CA ASP A 8 -41.42 28.96 20.82
C ASP A 8 -41.39 28.50 19.35
N THR A 9 -42.37 28.92 18.54
CA THR A 9 -42.40 28.57 17.11
C THR A 9 -41.25 29.20 16.32
N SER A 10 -40.93 30.47 16.58
CA SER A 10 -39.82 31.17 15.91
C SER A 10 -38.45 30.63 16.33
N PHE A 11 -38.27 30.26 17.60
CA PHE A 11 -37.06 29.61 18.09
C PHE A 11 -36.85 28.22 17.45
N ILE A 12 -37.90 27.40 17.38
CA ILE A 12 -37.84 26.09 16.71
C ILE A 12 -37.50 26.25 15.22
N ALA A 13 -38.14 27.20 14.53
CA ALA A 13 -37.84 27.50 13.12
C ALA A 13 -36.38 27.92 12.91
N PHE A 14 -35.83 28.74 13.81
CA PHE A 14 -34.41 29.12 13.79
C PHE A 14 -33.49 27.90 13.96
N ILE A 15 -33.77 27.00 14.91
CA ILE A 15 -32.97 25.78 15.11
C ILE A 15 -33.00 24.90 13.87
N PHE A 16 -34.16 24.70 13.23
CA PHE A 16 -34.23 23.94 11.98
C PHE A 16 -33.46 24.60 10.84
N ALA A 17 -33.55 25.93 10.70
CA ALA A 17 -32.77 26.67 9.71
C ALA A 17 -31.26 26.55 9.97
N MET A 18 -30.83 26.67 11.23
CA MET A 18 -29.43 26.50 11.64
C MET A 18 -28.93 25.09 11.38
N LEU A 19 -29.71 24.06 11.76
CA LEU A 19 -29.37 22.66 11.49
C LEU A 19 -29.30 22.38 9.99
N GLY A 20 -30.25 22.91 9.21
CA GLY A 20 -30.23 22.81 7.75
C GLY A 20 -28.96 23.43 7.16
N PHE A 21 -28.59 24.63 7.61
CA PHE A 21 -27.34 25.29 7.20
C PHE A 21 -26.10 24.48 7.59
N LEU A 22 -26.04 23.94 8.82
CA LEU A 22 -24.92 23.12 9.28
C LEU A 22 -24.80 21.80 8.49
N VAL A 23 -25.92 21.17 8.13
CA VAL A 23 -25.93 19.96 7.29
C VAL A 23 -25.40 20.30 5.89
N LEU A 24 -25.83 21.41 5.29
CA LEU A 24 -25.32 21.86 3.98
C LEU A 24 -23.82 22.13 4.04
N LEU A 25 -23.35 22.79 5.12
CA LEU A 25 -21.94 23.04 5.35
C LEU A 25 -21.16 21.71 5.51
N ALA A 26 -21.66 20.76 6.31
CA ALA A 26 -21.05 19.45 6.48
C ALA A 26 -20.94 18.68 5.16
N ILE A 27 -21.99 18.71 4.32
CA ILE A 27 -21.97 18.12 2.97
C ILE A 27 -20.90 18.79 2.11
N ALA A 28 -20.82 20.12 2.10
CA ALA A 28 -19.81 20.85 1.34
C ALA A 28 -18.39 20.46 1.77
N PHE A 29 -18.11 20.43 3.08
CA PHE A 29 -16.81 19.99 3.62
C PHE A 29 -16.48 18.55 3.22
N TYR A 30 -17.47 17.65 3.27
CA TYR A 30 -17.29 16.26 2.88
C TYR A 30 -17.00 16.11 1.37
N VAL A 31 -17.73 16.81 0.50
CA VAL A 31 -17.51 16.78 -0.95
C VAL A 31 -16.12 17.33 -1.30
N ILE A 32 -15.72 18.45 -0.70
CA ILE A 32 -14.41 19.07 -0.93
C ILE A 32 -13.28 18.15 -0.44
N SER A 33 -13.39 17.63 0.78
CA SER A 33 -12.37 16.72 1.34
C SER A 33 -12.26 15.41 0.56
N SER A 34 -13.38 14.81 0.15
CA SER A 34 -13.42 13.60 -0.69
C SER A 34 -12.77 13.85 -2.05
N PHE A 35 -13.04 15.02 -2.65
CA PHE A 35 -12.40 15.41 -3.91
C PHE A 35 -10.88 15.59 -3.76
N PHE A 36 -10.41 16.21 -2.67
CA PHE A 36 -8.97 16.34 -2.40
C PHE A 36 -8.32 14.99 -2.14
N MET A 37 -8.96 14.11 -1.36
CA MET A 37 -8.49 12.74 -1.16
C MET A 37 -8.42 11.97 -2.47
N MET A 38 -9.38 12.14 -3.37
CA MET A 38 -9.36 11.51 -4.69
C MET A 38 -8.10 11.87 -5.47
N LYS A 39 -7.70 13.15 -5.45
CA LYS A 39 -6.46 13.62 -6.09
C LYS A 39 -5.21 13.07 -5.40
N LEU A 40 -5.21 13.01 -4.07
CA LEU A 40 -4.12 12.40 -3.30
C LEU A 40 -3.98 10.90 -3.63
N PHE A 41 -5.08 10.18 -3.73
CA PHE A 41 -5.14 8.75 -4.04
C PHE A 41 -4.69 8.47 -5.47
N ASP A 42 -5.14 9.28 -6.44
CA ASP A 42 -4.66 9.23 -7.82
C ASP A 42 -3.13 9.37 -7.87
N LYS A 43 -2.56 10.32 -7.09
CA LYS A 43 -1.10 10.52 -6.99
C LYS A 43 -0.36 9.33 -6.38
N ALA A 44 -0.96 8.69 -5.39
CA ALA A 44 -0.39 7.53 -4.72
C ALA A 44 -0.55 6.23 -5.54
N GLY A 45 -1.18 6.27 -6.72
CA GLY A 45 -1.40 5.11 -7.58
C GLY A 45 -2.59 4.25 -7.16
N VAL A 46 -3.48 4.75 -6.31
CA VAL A 46 -4.70 4.05 -5.92
C VAL A 46 -5.66 4.03 -7.10
N GLN A 47 -6.08 2.84 -7.51
CA GLN A 47 -7.04 2.64 -8.57
C GLN A 47 -8.45 2.95 -8.08
N GLY A 48 -9.33 3.41 -8.97
CA GLY A 48 -10.75 3.63 -8.66
C GLY A 48 -11.02 4.83 -7.76
N ARG A 49 -11.43 5.94 -8.37
CA ARG A 49 -11.68 7.22 -7.70
C ARG A 49 -12.82 7.20 -6.67
N TRP A 50 -13.79 6.30 -6.85
CA TRP A 50 -14.91 6.11 -5.93
C TRP A 50 -14.46 5.80 -4.50
N ARG A 51 -13.27 5.19 -4.36
CA ARG A 51 -12.69 4.82 -3.07
C ARG A 51 -12.47 6.02 -2.15
N ALA A 52 -12.23 7.21 -2.70
CA ALA A 52 -12.09 8.46 -1.94
C ALA A 52 -13.42 9.01 -1.41
N TRP A 53 -14.54 8.61 -1.98
CA TRP A 53 -15.86 9.09 -1.58
C TRP A 53 -16.46 8.24 -0.46
N VAL A 54 -16.11 6.97 -0.34
CA VAL A 54 -16.68 6.13 0.74
C VAL A 54 -16.02 6.48 2.08
N PRO A 55 -16.73 7.05 3.09
CA PRO A 55 -16.09 7.71 4.23
C PRO A 55 -15.19 6.82 5.09
N VAL A 56 -15.64 5.62 5.46
CA VAL A 56 -14.83 4.72 6.28
C VAL A 56 -13.67 4.16 5.46
N TYR A 57 -13.95 3.76 4.23
CA TYR A 57 -12.98 3.14 3.34
C TYR A 57 -11.88 4.10 2.88
N ASN A 58 -12.21 5.38 2.65
CA ASN A 58 -11.22 6.41 2.31
C ASN A 58 -10.21 6.61 3.45
N GLN A 59 -10.65 6.59 4.71
CA GLN A 59 -9.75 6.73 5.84
C GLN A 59 -8.86 5.50 5.99
N MET A 60 -9.41 4.30 5.75
CA MET A 60 -8.62 3.08 5.76
C MET A 60 -7.50 3.12 4.71
N ILE A 61 -7.79 3.60 3.49
CA ILE A 61 -6.77 3.79 2.45
C ILE A 61 -5.77 4.85 2.87
N PHE A 62 -6.22 5.98 3.44
CA PHE A 62 -5.32 7.02 3.94
C PHE A 62 -4.33 6.47 4.97
N PHE A 63 -4.80 5.63 5.90
CA PHE A 63 -3.94 4.96 6.89
C PHE A 63 -2.94 4.02 6.20
N LYS A 64 -3.42 3.24 5.23
CA LYS A 64 -2.59 2.33 4.44
C LYS A 64 -1.47 3.06 3.70
N LEU A 65 -1.79 4.18 3.05
CA LEU A 65 -0.82 5.06 2.40
C LEU A 65 0.15 5.70 3.41
N GLY A 66 -0.26 5.83 4.67
CA GLY A 66 0.56 6.28 5.80
C GLY A 66 1.36 5.18 6.52
N ASP A 67 1.49 3.98 5.95
CA ASP A 67 2.16 2.82 6.58
C ASP A 67 1.51 2.34 7.89
N LEU A 68 0.22 2.63 8.07
CA LEU A 68 -0.58 2.19 9.21
C LEU A 68 -1.60 1.14 8.78
N SER A 69 -1.91 0.22 9.70
CA SER A 69 -2.93 -0.80 9.49
C SER A 69 -4.28 -0.13 9.18
N PRO A 70 -4.94 -0.48 8.06
CA PRO A 70 -6.22 0.11 7.67
C PRO A 70 -7.33 -0.20 8.69
N TRP A 71 -7.22 -1.32 9.40
CA TRP A 71 -8.22 -1.78 10.37
C TRP A 71 -8.28 -0.94 11.65
N LEU A 72 -7.25 -0.13 11.94
CA LEU A 72 -7.24 0.80 13.08
C LEU A 72 -8.44 1.76 13.05
N VAL A 73 -8.89 2.15 11.85
CA VAL A 73 -10.09 2.98 11.68
C VAL A 73 -11.33 2.29 12.23
N LEU A 74 -11.50 0.99 11.93
CA LEU A 74 -12.64 0.22 12.43
C LEU A 74 -12.53 -0.07 13.92
N TYR A 75 -11.34 -0.34 14.45
CA TYR A 75 -11.17 -0.50 15.90
C TYR A 75 -11.50 0.78 16.66
N ALA A 76 -11.12 1.94 16.11
CA ALA A 76 -11.46 3.22 16.71
C ALA A 76 -12.97 3.51 16.69
N ILE A 77 -13.61 3.34 15.54
CA ILE A 77 -15.06 3.58 15.39
C ILE A 77 -15.87 2.54 16.18
N GLY A 78 -15.52 1.26 16.06
CA GLY A 78 -16.19 0.18 16.78
C GLY A 78 -16.02 0.31 18.29
N GLY A 79 -14.80 0.62 18.76
CA GLY A 79 -14.51 0.85 20.17
C GLY A 79 -15.28 2.03 20.74
N SER A 80 -15.36 3.15 20.00
CA SER A 80 -16.13 4.31 20.44
C SER A 80 -17.63 4.03 20.52
N ILE A 81 -18.19 3.31 19.54
CA ILE A 81 -19.60 2.91 19.55
C ILE A 81 -19.88 1.98 20.72
N VAL A 82 -19.10 0.90 20.89
CA VAL A 82 -19.33 -0.11 21.95
C VAL A 82 -19.28 0.53 23.34
N LEU A 83 -18.29 1.40 23.59
CA LEU A 83 -18.14 2.05 24.88
C LEU A 83 -19.19 3.13 25.15
N ALA A 84 -19.77 3.74 24.11
CA ALA A 84 -20.84 4.73 24.26
C ALA A 84 -22.11 4.16 24.90
N TRP A 85 -22.36 2.85 24.78
CA TRP A 85 -23.51 2.16 25.41
C TRP A 85 -23.35 1.98 26.92
N ILE A 86 -22.14 2.19 27.45
CA ILE A 86 -21.84 2.03 28.88
C ILE A 86 -21.62 3.44 29.47
N PRO A 87 -22.61 4.04 30.16
CA PRO A 87 -22.56 5.46 30.56
C PRO A 87 -21.31 5.85 31.35
N ILE A 88 -20.84 4.96 32.25
CA ILE A 88 -19.65 5.18 33.08
C ILE A 88 -18.36 5.13 32.24
N LEU A 89 -18.34 4.34 31.16
CA LEU A 89 -17.16 4.17 30.30
C LEU A 89 -17.16 5.11 29.09
N ASN A 90 -18.17 5.95 28.92
CA ASN A 90 -18.27 6.86 27.77
C ASN A 90 -17.08 7.83 27.69
N VAL A 91 -16.41 8.14 28.81
CA VAL A 91 -15.15 8.90 28.80
C VAL A 91 -14.06 8.20 27.97
N PHE A 92 -14.03 6.86 27.95
CA PHE A 92 -13.09 6.08 27.16
C PHE A 92 -13.45 6.09 25.66
N ALA A 93 -14.73 6.28 25.29
CA ALA A 93 -15.11 6.45 23.88
C ALA A 93 -14.40 7.68 23.27
N GLY A 94 -14.22 8.75 24.05
CA GLY A 94 -13.42 9.91 23.67
C GLY A 94 -11.95 9.58 23.37
N LEU A 95 -11.36 8.61 24.10
CA LEU A 95 -9.99 8.16 23.85
C LEU A 95 -9.83 7.45 22.50
N PHE A 96 -10.84 6.69 22.06
CA PHE A 96 -10.80 6.06 20.73
C PHE A 96 -10.90 7.10 19.61
N SER A 97 -11.73 8.13 19.78
CA SER A 97 -11.77 9.27 18.85
C SER A 97 -10.46 10.04 18.81
N LEU A 98 -9.84 10.27 19.98
CA LEU A 98 -8.53 10.89 20.08
C LEU A 98 -7.45 10.02 19.42
N ALA A 99 -7.47 8.71 19.65
CA ALA A 99 -6.55 7.78 19.03
C ALA A 99 -6.67 7.79 17.50
N LEU A 100 -7.90 7.79 16.96
CA LEU A 100 -8.13 7.92 15.52
C LEU A 100 -7.52 9.21 14.96
N TRP A 101 -7.71 10.32 15.66
CA TRP A 101 -7.15 11.61 15.27
C TRP A 101 -5.61 11.61 15.29
N VAL A 102 -4.99 11.04 16.33
CA VAL A 102 -3.54 10.89 16.43
C VAL A 102 -2.99 9.98 15.33
N PHE A 103 -3.58 8.81 15.10
CA PHE A 103 -3.16 7.91 14.02
C PHE A 103 -3.35 8.54 12.64
N SER A 104 -4.41 9.33 12.46
CA SER A 104 -4.62 10.09 11.24
C SER A 104 -3.52 11.13 11.02
N ALA A 105 -3.07 11.84 12.07
CA ALA A 105 -1.94 12.75 11.99
C ALA A 105 -0.62 12.01 11.68
N ILE A 106 -0.40 10.83 12.27
CA ILE A 106 0.76 9.97 11.96
C ILE A 106 0.72 9.54 10.48
N ALA A 107 -0.44 9.11 9.97
CA ALA A 107 -0.62 8.79 8.56
C ALA A 107 -0.32 10.00 7.66
N ALA A 108 -0.85 11.18 8.02
CA ALA A 108 -0.61 12.42 7.29
C ALA A 108 0.88 12.80 7.26
N TYR A 109 1.59 12.64 8.38
CA TYR A 109 3.04 12.83 8.45
C TYR A 109 3.77 11.92 7.44
N ARG A 110 3.45 10.63 7.44
CA ARG A 110 4.08 9.64 6.53
C ARG A 110 3.76 9.93 5.06
N ILE A 111 2.52 10.29 4.75
CA ILE A 111 2.09 10.72 3.42
C ILE A 111 2.84 11.99 3.00
N GLY A 112 3.01 12.94 3.91
CA GLY A 112 3.80 14.15 3.69
C GLY A 112 5.23 13.83 3.29
N LEU A 113 5.90 12.93 4.02
CA LEU A 113 7.26 12.47 3.66
C LEU A 113 7.30 11.84 2.25
N LYS A 114 6.30 11.02 1.91
CA LYS A 114 6.19 10.39 0.58
C LYS A 114 5.92 11.41 -0.53
N LEU A 115 5.32 12.55 -0.19
CA LEU A 115 5.17 13.71 -1.08
C LEU A 115 6.32 14.70 -0.95
N GLN A 116 7.46 14.26 -0.42
CA GLN A 116 8.69 15.06 -0.29
C GLN A 116 8.50 16.33 0.56
N LYS A 117 7.56 16.30 1.52
CA LYS A 117 7.35 17.37 2.50
C LYS A 117 8.18 17.11 3.74
N GLU A 118 8.65 18.18 4.39
CA GLU A 118 9.31 18.08 5.69
C GLU A 118 8.32 17.69 6.80
N GLY A 119 8.84 17.12 7.89
CA GLY A 119 8.02 16.58 8.97
C GLY A 119 7.10 17.61 9.64
N ALA A 120 7.53 18.87 9.72
CA ALA A 120 6.75 19.95 10.34
C ALA A 120 5.40 20.20 9.64
N TRP A 121 5.24 19.79 8.37
CA TRP A 121 3.98 19.96 7.64
C TRP A 121 2.78 19.26 8.27
N VAL A 122 2.99 18.23 9.11
CA VAL A 122 1.90 17.57 9.83
C VAL A 122 1.19 18.53 10.79
N VAL A 123 1.87 19.58 11.28
CA VAL A 123 1.26 20.61 12.13
C VAL A 123 0.12 21.30 11.40
N LEU A 124 0.27 21.57 10.10
CA LEU A 124 -0.82 22.13 9.30
C LEU A 124 -1.99 21.15 9.18
N TYR A 125 -1.74 19.84 9.08
CA TYR A 125 -2.81 18.85 9.09
C TYR A 125 -3.60 18.86 10.41
N ILE A 126 -2.90 18.98 11.54
CA ILE A 126 -3.49 18.99 12.88
C ILE A 126 -4.47 20.15 13.07
N PHE A 127 -4.10 21.36 12.62
CA PHE A 127 -4.93 22.56 12.83
C PHE A 127 -5.86 22.86 11.65
N LEU A 128 -5.40 22.65 10.41
CA LEU A 128 -6.11 22.98 9.16
C LEU A 128 -6.03 21.80 8.17
N SER A 129 -6.58 20.66 8.56
CA SER A 129 -6.55 19.40 7.79
C SER A 129 -7.05 19.56 6.34
N LEU A 130 -8.10 20.35 6.12
CA LEU A 130 -8.65 20.59 4.78
C LEU A 130 -7.68 21.37 3.88
N VAL A 131 -6.99 22.37 4.44
CA VAL A 131 -5.98 23.15 3.70
C VAL A 131 -4.77 22.27 3.39
N TRP A 132 -4.33 21.47 4.35
CA TRP A 132 -3.28 20.47 4.11
C TRP A 132 -3.65 19.53 2.97
N LEU A 133 -4.87 18.98 2.99
CA LEU A 133 -5.41 18.12 1.92
C LEU A 133 -5.41 18.82 0.56
N GLY A 134 -5.86 20.07 0.51
CA GLY A 134 -5.86 20.86 -0.72
C GLY A 134 -4.45 21.06 -1.30
N ILE A 135 -3.48 21.38 -0.44
CA ILE A 135 -2.08 21.53 -0.87
C ILE A 135 -1.56 20.20 -1.40
N VAL A 136 -1.64 19.10 -0.65
CA VAL A 136 -1.10 17.81 -1.12
C VAL A 136 -1.85 17.28 -2.34
N ALA A 137 -3.13 17.62 -2.51
CA ALA A 137 -3.93 17.23 -3.68
C ALA A 137 -3.43 17.89 -4.97
N PHE A 138 -3.12 19.19 -4.95
CA PHE A 138 -2.82 19.95 -6.18
C PHE A 138 -1.36 20.36 -6.36
N ASP A 139 -0.54 20.25 -5.31
CA ASP A 139 0.88 20.55 -5.39
C ASP A 139 1.60 19.67 -6.43
N ARG A 140 2.75 20.10 -6.95
CA ARG A 140 3.49 19.37 -7.99
C ARG A 140 4.34 18.21 -7.46
N SER A 141 4.42 18.02 -6.14
CA SER A 141 5.13 16.90 -5.51
C SER A 141 4.75 15.56 -6.13
N ARG A 142 5.77 14.72 -6.32
CA ARG A 142 5.61 13.36 -6.81
C ARG A 142 5.60 12.39 -5.64
N TRP A 143 4.80 11.34 -5.79
CA TRP A 143 4.77 10.26 -4.82
C TRP A 143 6.11 9.50 -4.87
N ASN A 144 6.79 9.42 -3.73
CA ASN A 144 8.06 8.74 -3.56
C ASN A 144 7.99 7.79 -2.36
N THR A 145 8.11 6.49 -2.62
CA THR A 145 8.10 5.45 -1.58
C THR A 145 9.46 5.21 -0.94
N ALA A 146 10.53 5.83 -1.45
CA ALA A 146 11.88 5.79 -0.87
C ALA A 146 11.99 6.66 0.38
N VAL A 147 11.09 6.44 1.34
CA VAL A 147 11.10 7.03 2.67
C VAL A 147 11.63 6.01 3.67
N PRO A 148 12.22 6.46 4.80
CA PRO A 148 12.65 5.55 5.86
C PRO A 148 11.51 4.65 6.34
N ARG A 149 11.85 3.38 6.64
CA ARG A 149 10.91 2.41 7.22
C ARG A 149 10.24 2.99 8.46
N ALA A 150 8.94 2.77 8.61
CA ALA A 150 8.21 3.19 9.81
C ALA A 150 8.74 2.42 11.02
N GLY A 151 8.93 3.09 12.15
CA GLY A 151 9.36 2.44 13.40
C GLY A 151 8.37 1.40 13.92
N TRP A 152 7.12 1.42 13.46
CA TRP A 152 6.07 0.46 13.80
C TRP A 152 5.78 -0.56 12.68
N ALA A 153 6.57 -0.58 11.60
CA ALA A 153 6.29 -1.47 10.45
C ALA A 153 6.26 -2.95 10.83
N ASP A 154 7.06 -3.36 11.82
CA ASP A 154 7.12 -4.75 12.29
C ASP A 154 6.05 -5.05 13.35
N ASN A 155 5.33 -4.04 13.84
CA ASN A 155 4.31 -4.20 14.88
C ASN A 155 3.06 -4.93 14.36
N GLY A 156 2.58 -5.88 15.18
CA GLY A 156 1.38 -6.69 15.00
C GLY A 156 0.13 -5.96 14.52
N PHE A 157 -0.06 -4.81 15.16
CA PHE A 157 -1.31 -4.09 15.26
C PHE A 157 -1.27 -2.77 14.48
N LEU A 158 -0.14 -2.05 14.56
CA LEU A 158 0.04 -0.74 13.93
C LEU A 158 0.51 -0.84 12.47
N GLY A 159 1.36 -1.80 12.14
CA GLY A 159 1.91 -1.94 10.79
C GLY A 159 0.86 -2.46 9.79
N ASP A 160 0.89 -1.95 8.55
CA ASP A 160 0.13 -2.55 7.46
C ASP A 160 0.82 -3.83 6.95
N ARG A 161 0.06 -4.91 6.88
CA ARG A 161 0.48 -6.22 6.33
C ARG A 161 -0.52 -6.78 5.33
N THR A 162 -1.50 -5.97 4.97
CA THR A 162 -2.59 -6.38 4.08
C THR A 162 -2.23 -6.02 2.66
N VAL A 163 -2.73 -6.78 1.69
CA VAL A 163 -2.68 -6.41 0.28
C VAL A 163 -4.11 -6.17 -0.15
N TRP A 164 -4.39 -4.98 -0.67
CA TRP A 164 -5.72 -4.60 -1.14
C TRP A 164 -5.66 -4.37 -2.63
N ASP A 165 -6.61 -4.97 -3.36
CA ASP A 165 -6.66 -4.80 -4.80
C ASP A 165 -6.85 -3.33 -5.19
N GLY A 166 -6.03 -2.89 -6.14
CA GLY A 166 -5.96 -1.50 -6.58
C GLY A 166 -5.39 -0.50 -5.58
N VAL A 167 -4.82 -0.91 -4.44
CA VAL A 167 -4.13 0.00 -3.49
C VAL A 167 -2.66 -0.39 -3.36
N PRO A 168 -1.72 0.47 -3.79
CA PRO A 168 -0.29 0.12 -3.79
C PRO A 168 0.25 -0.20 -2.40
N THR A 169 1.03 -1.28 -2.33
CA THR A 169 1.81 -1.62 -1.15
C THR A 169 2.93 -0.62 -0.96
N GLN A 170 3.12 -0.16 0.27
CA GLN A 170 4.13 0.84 0.58
C GLN A 170 5.48 0.14 0.78
N VAL A 171 6.25 -0.01 -0.30
CA VAL A 171 7.62 -0.57 -0.21
C VAL A 171 8.52 0.47 0.42
N THR A 172 8.84 0.28 1.71
CA THR A 172 9.81 1.10 2.42
C THR A 172 11.21 0.55 2.15
N ALA A 173 12.17 1.43 1.87
CA ALA A 173 13.56 1.02 1.69
C ALA A 173 14.03 0.27 2.96
N GLN A 174 14.55 -0.95 2.81
CA GLN A 174 15.20 -1.66 3.90
C GLN A 174 16.39 -0.82 4.41
N PRO A 175 16.64 -0.78 5.72
CA PRO A 175 17.85 -0.19 6.23
C PRO A 175 19.04 -1.04 5.77
N GLY A 176 19.67 -0.64 4.66
CA GLY A 176 21.03 -1.04 4.37
C GLY A 176 21.93 -0.48 5.46
N TYR A 177 22.79 -1.33 6.01
CA TYR A 177 23.81 -0.99 6.99
C TYR A 177 24.70 0.14 6.44
N GLY A 178 24.45 1.37 6.89
CA GLY A 178 25.15 2.56 6.41
C GLY A 178 24.56 3.83 7.03
N GLN A 179 24.64 3.96 8.35
CA GLN A 179 24.37 5.24 9.02
C GLN A 179 25.63 6.11 8.98
N GLY A 180 25.68 7.01 8.01
CA GLY A 180 26.43 8.27 8.09
C GLY A 180 25.41 9.40 8.17
N TYR A 181 25.48 10.17 9.25
CA TYR A 181 24.61 11.32 9.52
C TYR A 181 24.80 12.42 8.47
N GLY A 182 23.71 12.96 7.90
CA GLY A 182 23.71 14.21 7.14
C GLY A 182 23.04 14.15 5.77
N GLN A 183 21.88 14.80 5.68
CA GLN A 183 21.28 15.31 4.42
C GLN A 183 22.26 16.25 3.68
N PRO A 184 22.21 16.38 2.33
CA PRO A 184 21.14 17.14 1.70
C PRO A 184 20.58 16.58 0.38
N TYR A 185 19.35 17.02 0.10
CA TYR A 185 18.60 16.91 -1.15
C TYR A 185 19.44 17.16 -2.41
N GLY A 186 19.28 16.26 -3.39
CA GLY A 186 19.66 16.49 -4.78
C GLY A 186 20.36 15.30 -5.41
N GLN A 187 19.62 14.45 -6.12
CA GLN A 187 20.07 13.96 -7.43
C GLN A 187 18.96 13.26 -8.21
N GLU A 188 18.86 13.67 -9.48
CA GLU A 188 18.05 13.11 -10.54
C GLU A 188 18.50 11.68 -10.86
N GLY A 189 17.53 10.77 -10.95
CA GLY A 189 17.72 9.37 -11.29
C GLY A 189 16.55 8.90 -12.14
N TYR A 190 16.87 8.75 -13.42
CA TYR A 190 16.11 8.30 -14.58
C TYR A 190 15.19 7.11 -14.30
N GLY A 191 14.03 7.12 -14.96
CA GLY A 191 12.89 6.26 -14.68
C GLY A 191 13.17 4.76 -14.77
N GLN A 192 12.41 4.02 -13.95
CA GLN A 192 12.19 2.60 -14.14
C GLN A 192 10.69 2.35 -14.10
N GLN A 193 10.18 1.85 -15.24
CA GLN A 193 8.85 1.28 -15.40
C GLN A 193 8.70 0.09 -14.44
N GLN A 194 7.72 0.15 -13.53
CA GLN A 194 7.31 -1.03 -12.78
C GLN A 194 6.27 -1.81 -13.57
N GLY A 195 6.73 -2.92 -14.15
CA GLY A 195 5.88 -3.98 -14.68
C GLY A 195 5.18 -4.74 -13.56
N TYR A 196 3.93 -5.12 -13.82
CA TYR A 196 3.15 -6.03 -13.00
C TYR A 196 3.82 -7.40 -12.88
N PRO A 197 3.78 -8.06 -11.71
CA PRO A 197 3.85 -9.51 -11.66
C PRO A 197 2.48 -10.10 -11.29
N GLN A 198 1.88 -10.84 -12.24
CA GLN A 198 0.95 -11.93 -11.93
C GLN A 198 1.79 -13.11 -11.43
N GLY A 199 1.58 -13.54 -10.19
CA GLY A 199 2.20 -14.74 -9.63
C GLY A 199 1.13 -15.78 -9.29
N TYR A 200 1.13 -16.88 -10.04
CA TYR A 200 0.52 -18.16 -9.62
C TYR A 200 1.45 -18.85 -8.61
N PRO A 201 0.95 -19.57 -7.59
CA PRO A 201 1.82 -20.28 -6.65
C PRO A 201 2.44 -21.52 -7.32
N GLN A 202 3.77 -21.53 -7.48
CA GLN A 202 4.52 -22.69 -7.90
C GLN A 202 4.99 -23.49 -6.67
N GLN A 203 4.55 -24.75 -6.63
CA GLN A 203 4.80 -25.73 -5.58
C GLN A 203 6.25 -26.26 -5.71
N GLY A 204 7.00 -26.25 -4.61
CA GLY A 204 8.42 -26.61 -4.59
C GLY A 204 8.69 -28.07 -4.96
N HIS A 205 9.76 -28.28 -5.73
CA HIS A 205 10.33 -29.59 -6.05
C HIS A 205 11.59 -29.81 -5.21
N PRO A 206 11.81 -31.00 -4.60
CA PRO A 206 13.07 -31.31 -3.92
C PRO A 206 14.16 -31.67 -4.96
N GLN A 207 15.30 -30.99 -4.91
CA GLN A 207 16.45 -31.31 -5.77
C GLN A 207 17.39 -32.29 -5.05
N ALA A 208 17.50 -33.49 -5.60
CA ALA A 208 18.41 -34.54 -5.17
C ALA A 208 19.86 -34.20 -5.54
N GLY A 209 20.78 -34.50 -4.62
CA GLY A 209 22.21 -34.24 -4.74
C GLY A 209 22.95 -35.19 -5.69
N TYR A 210 24.04 -34.67 -6.24
CA TYR A 210 25.07 -35.44 -6.94
C TYR A 210 26.38 -35.35 -6.14
N PRO A 211 27.15 -36.44 -6.00
CA PRO A 211 28.40 -36.43 -5.24
C PRO A 211 29.52 -35.77 -6.06
N GLN A 212 30.30 -34.89 -5.42
CA GLN A 212 31.53 -34.32 -5.98
C GLN A 212 32.73 -34.73 -5.10
N GLN A 213 33.76 -35.24 -5.78
CA GLN A 213 35.03 -35.72 -5.23
C GLN A 213 35.84 -34.60 -4.60
N GLY A 214 36.53 -34.93 -3.50
CA GLY A 214 37.34 -34.01 -2.72
C GLY A 214 38.73 -33.73 -3.31
N TYR A 215 39.23 -32.54 -2.98
CA TYR A 215 40.65 -32.18 -2.98
C TYR A 215 40.99 -31.56 -1.61
N PRO A 216 42.15 -31.89 -1.01
CA PRO A 216 42.46 -31.49 0.36
C PRO A 216 42.93 -30.03 0.43
N GLN A 217 42.38 -29.25 1.37
CA GLN A 217 42.89 -27.93 1.74
C GLN A 217 43.77 -28.03 2.99
N GLN A 218 44.92 -27.37 2.88
CA GLN A 218 46.01 -27.31 3.84
C GLN A 218 45.67 -26.54 5.11
N ASP A 219 46.32 -27.03 6.16
CA ASP A 219 46.44 -26.56 7.52
C ASP A 219 46.82 -25.06 7.61
N ALA A 220 46.09 -24.31 8.44
CA ALA A 220 46.51 -23.00 8.94
C ALA A 220 45.89 -22.78 10.33
N SER A 221 46.60 -23.31 11.33
CA SER A 221 46.42 -23.04 12.75
C SER A 221 46.40 -21.54 13.07
N GLN A 222 45.37 -21.06 13.78
CA GLN A 222 45.45 -19.82 14.54
C GLN A 222 45.07 -20.02 16.00
N ALA A 223 45.87 -19.33 16.82
CA ALA A 223 46.03 -19.46 18.25
C ALA A 223 44.76 -19.15 19.07
N GLY A 224 44.66 -19.85 20.19
CA GLY A 224 43.56 -19.73 21.14
C GLY A 224 43.66 -18.54 22.09
N TYR A 225 42.51 -18.24 22.69
CA TYR A 225 42.37 -17.56 23.97
C TYR A 225 41.31 -18.32 24.79
N PRO A 226 41.51 -18.58 26.10
CA PRO A 226 40.61 -19.41 26.89
C PRO A 226 39.50 -18.57 27.54
N GLY A 227 38.28 -19.12 27.61
CA GLY A 227 37.13 -18.48 28.24
C GLY A 227 36.13 -19.49 28.81
N GLN A 228 36.40 -19.91 30.05
CA GLN A 228 35.53 -20.42 31.11
C GLN A 228 34.26 -21.25 30.82
N SER A 229 34.32 -22.49 31.33
CA SER A 229 33.25 -23.45 31.56
C SER A 229 32.26 -23.06 32.67
N TYR A 230 30.98 -23.41 32.48
CA TYR A 230 30.02 -23.69 33.56
C TYR A 230 29.32 -25.04 33.31
N PRO A 231 29.04 -25.85 34.36
CA PRO A 231 28.68 -27.26 34.25
C PRO A 231 27.19 -27.51 33.94
N GLY A 232 26.94 -28.60 33.23
CA GLY A 232 25.63 -29.03 32.75
C GLY A 232 24.74 -29.69 33.80
N GLN A 233 23.47 -29.84 33.42
CA GLN A 233 22.51 -30.75 34.03
C GLN A 233 21.89 -31.63 32.95
N SER A 234 22.00 -32.92 33.17
CA SER A 234 21.60 -34.04 32.34
C SER A 234 20.13 -34.40 32.56
N TYR A 235 19.46 -34.87 31.49
CA TYR A 235 18.22 -35.64 31.57
C TYR A 235 18.40 -36.96 30.81
N PRO A 236 17.94 -38.11 31.37
CA PRO A 236 18.22 -39.44 30.83
C PRO A 236 17.28 -39.86 29.70
N ALA A 237 17.79 -40.80 28.91
CA ALA A 237 17.20 -41.41 27.71
C ALA A 237 16.15 -42.51 28.00
N GLY A 238 15.32 -42.78 26.99
CA GLY A 238 14.70 -44.08 26.74
C GLY A 238 13.24 -44.02 26.28
N TYR A 239 12.94 -44.40 25.03
CA TYR A 239 12.28 -45.66 24.63
C TYR A 239 12.19 -45.74 23.07
N PRO A 240 12.24 -46.95 22.47
CA PRO A 240 12.62 -47.14 21.07
C PRO A 240 11.47 -47.06 20.04
N GLN A 241 11.84 -46.63 18.83
CA GLN A 241 11.00 -46.50 17.64
C GLN A 241 10.85 -47.86 16.93
N ALA A 242 9.63 -48.41 16.90
CA ALA A 242 9.28 -49.57 16.08
C ALA A 242 8.93 -49.12 14.66
N GLY A 243 9.60 -49.71 13.67
CA GLY A 243 9.37 -49.46 12.25
C GLY A 243 7.99 -49.93 11.79
N GLN A 244 7.29 -49.07 11.06
CA GLN A 244 6.14 -49.46 10.25
C GLN A 244 6.35 -48.90 8.84
N GLN A 245 6.57 -49.81 7.88
CA GLN A 245 6.48 -49.51 6.44
C GLN A 245 5.00 -49.37 6.05
N PRO A 246 4.60 -48.33 5.32
CA PRO A 246 3.28 -48.30 4.68
C PRO A 246 3.25 -49.20 3.41
N PRO A 247 2.09 -49.80 3.07
CA PRO A 247 1.95 -50.80 2.02
C PRO A 247 2.02 -50.25 0.58
N SER A 248 2.42 -51.11 -0.34
CA SER A 248 2.54 -50.88 -1.80
C SER A 248 1.19 -50.51 -2.44
N ALA A 249 1.18 -49.45 -3.25
CA ALA A 249 0.00 -49.02 -4.01
C ALA A 249 -0.32 -49.96 -5.21
N PRO A 250 -1.60 -50.24 -5.51
CA PRO A 250 -2.02 -50.87 -6.77
C PRO A 250 -1.77 -49.94 -7.98
N GLY A 251 -1.43 -50.56 -9.12
CA GLY A 251 -0.89 -49.91 -10.33
C GLY A 251 -1.65 -48.68 -10.85
N ALA A 252 -0.88 -47.68 -11.26
CA ALA A 252 -1.39 -46.49 -11.93
C ALA A 252 -1.86 -46.81 -13.37
N PRO A 253 -2.96 -46.21 -13.85
CA PRO A 253 -3.31 -46.24 -15.26
C PRO A 253 -2.30 -45.44 -16.09
N THR A 254 -1.97 -45.93 -17.28
CA THR A 254 -1.14 -45.23 -18.27
C THR A 254 -1.72 -43.84 -18.59
N PRO A 255 -0.91 -42.79 -18.74
CA PRO A 255 -1.38 -41.47 -19.14
C PRO A 255 -2.00 -41.49 -20.55
N PRO A 256 -3.03 -40.68 -20.83
CA PRO A 256 -3.49 -40.47 -22.20
C PRO A 256 -2.39 -39.83 -23.05
N ALA A 257 -2.34 -40.17 -24.34
CA ALA A 257 -1.44 -39.54 -25.30
C ALA A 257 -1.67 -38.01 -25.34
N ALA A 258 -0.58 -37.26 -25.48
CA ALA A 258 -0.60 -35.81 -25.56
C ALA A 258 -1.46 -35.33 -26.75
N PRO A 259 -2.26 -34.25 -26.60
CA PRO A 259 -2.95 -33.63 -27.72
C PRO A 259 -1.95 -33.07 -28.73
N ASP A 260 -2.25 -33.22 -30.03
CA ASP A 260 -1.47 -32.63 -31.11
C ASP A 260 -1.31 -31.11 -30.94
N ALA A 261 -0.11 -30.62 -31.26
CA ALA A 261 0.25 -29.22 -31.17
C ALA A 261 -0.73 -28.33 -31.98
N PRO A 262 -1.11 -27.14 -31.47
CA PRO A 262 -1.94 -26.23 -32.23
C PRO A 262 -1.22 -25.78 -33.51
N THR A 263 -1.90 -25.93 -34.63
CA THR A 263 -1.51 -25.40 -35.94
C THR A 263 -1.23 -23.90 -35.85
N GLN A 264 -0.17 -23.46 -36.53
CA GLN A 264 0.23 -22.06 -36.69
C GLN A 264 -0.98 -21.12 -36.90
N PRO A 265 -1.00 -19.93 -36.27
CA PRO A 265 -1.97 -18.89 -36.61
C PRO A 265 -1.87 -18.52 -38.10
N PRO A 266 -2.98 -18.21 -38.79
CA PRO A 266 -2.93 -17.72 -40.16
C PRO A 266 -2.04 -16.48 -40.27
N ALA A 267 -1.23 -16.41 -41.35
CA ALA A 267 -0.41 -15.24 -41.65
C ALA A 267 -1.30 -13.98 -41.72
N ALA A 268 -0.80 -12.87 -41.17
CA ALA A 268 -1.46 -11.58 -41.22
C ALA A 268 -1.66 -11.13 -42.68
N PRO A 269 -2.80 -10.49 -43.04
CA PRO A 269 -3.00 -9.94 -44.38
C PRO A 269 -1.92 -8.88 -44.69
N GLU A 270 -1.37 -8.93 -45.90
CA GLU A 270 -0.42 -7.92 -46.38
C GLU A 270 -1.07 -6.52 -46.38
N PRO A 271 -0.31 -5.46 -46.02
CA PRO A 271 -0.79 -4.10 -46.12
C PRO A 271 -1.01 -3.71 -47.59
N PRO A 272 -2.04 -2.91 -47.91
CA PRO A 272 -2.31 -2.48 -49.28
C PRO A 272 -1.15 -1.64 -49.83
N ALA A 273 -0.82 -1.88 -51.10
CA ALA A 273 0.24 -1.17 -51.82
C ALA A 273 0.04 0.35 -51.75
N ALA A 274 1.15 1.07 -51.49
CA ALA A 274 1.17 2.51 -51.50
C ALA A 274 0.79 3.04 -52.90
N PRO A 275 0.00 4.13 -53.01
CA PRO A 275 -0.31 4.73 -54.30
C PRO A 275 0.96 5.26 -54.96
N GLU A 276 1.11 4.97 -56.25
CA GLU A 276 2.23 5.45 -57.08
C GLU A 276 2.29 6.99 -57.07
N PRO A 277 3.48 7.60 -57.03
CA PRO A 277 3.61 9.05 -57.15
C PRO A 277 3.19 9.51 -58.55
N PRO A 278 2.56 10.68 -58.70
CA PRO A 278 2.14 11.20 -59.99
C PRO A 278 3.35 11.44 -60.90
N SER A 279 3.25 10.98 -62.15
CA SER A 279 4.23 11.24 -63.20
C SER A 279 4.33 12.75 -63.45
N THR A 280 5.47 13.35 -63.12
CA THR A 280 5.80 14.72 -63.52
C THR A 280 6.18 14.73 -64.99
N GLU A 281 5.21 15.02 -65.86
CA GLU A 281 5.47 15.38 -67.25
C GLU A 281 6.11 16.78 -67.28
N PRO A 282 7.27 16.98 -67.96
CA PRO A 282 7.91 18.28 -68.02
C PRO A 282 7.15 19.23 -68.97
N PRO A 283 7.08 20.55 -68.67
CA PRO A 283 6.36 21.48 -69.52
C PRO A 283 7.07 21.66 -70.87
N SER A 284 6.31 21.47 -71.96
CA SER A 284 6.72 21.75 -73.33
C SER A 284 7.00 23.25 -73.51
N GLU A 285 8.26 23.57 -73.76
CA GLU A 285 8.80 24.90 -74.07
C GLU A 285 8.40 25.33 -75.50
N PRO A 286 7.77 26.51 -75.73
CA PRO A 286 7.53 27.01 -77.06
C PRO A 286 8.79 27.68 -77.64
N ARG A 287 9.29 27.15 -78.76
CA ARG A 287 10.35 27.78 -79.58
C ARG A 287 9.84 29.07 -80.22
N GLN A 288 10.56 30.17 -80.00
CA GLN A 288 10.49 31.38 -80.84
C GLN A 288 11.16 31.11 -82.19
N PRO A 289 10.64 31.71 -83.28
CA PRO A 289 11.29 32.91 -83.82
C PRO A 289 10.37 34.14 -83.93
#